data_AF-V9EIU6-F1
#
_entry.id   AF-V9EIU6-F1
#
_cell.length_a   1.000
_cell.length_b   1.000
_cell.length_c   1.000
_cell.angle_alpha   90.00
_cell.angle_beta   90.00
_cell.angle_gamma   90.00
#
_symmetry.space_group_name_H-M   'P 1'
#
loop_
_entity.id
_entity.type
_entity.pdbx_description
1 polymer ?
#
loop_
_entity_poly.entity_id
_entity_poly.type
_entity_poly.pdbx_seq_one_letter_code
_entity_poly.pdbx_strand_id
1 'polypeptide(L)'
;MSSSTFGDLRLLPVDYHRQVAREVAAFFHSFYRFGAASNRFDLGDVVYLDFLHNVLFGSMCIGAVVFLVLCVIVVRRTILHIRSAFVRRTSMDSTSVELLAVGLLTFLAISALGGLLGEAQVDYSAGVVLDTMTNTSDLFQETRELTTQSLQTSNALRVNADNLITSFNDSELPAEAFKMSVEALRLVHASKELLNQTDALLPKNYSDIAKEWEFSYFMLKSSTNGAILAVALASFLSIASVGWAMVSPLRVSILVILSVVPISHTLIGAYLSSTIMTADFCAAPMNNTLELVGTTSVANYYVECPANASLPFADVMASVQQTTSEVAKLQQEMERHAAHEGETGQRMKREFLDPIGKQLDSVDTLMAEFAASQTCKNVSRAFEYAATTYCEYGMLGFFSMWVHQILLCLILFVSVVVSVLVYERVHIREIRQDVLYQLLSSYEEDDMEHVYLSSD
;
A
#
# COMPACT_ATOMS: atom_id res chain seq x y z
N MET A 1 31.11 35.52 -0.61
CA MET A 1 30.13 34.63 0.05
C MET A 1 28.76 35.27 -0.07
N SER A 2 27.94 34.82 -1.03
CA SER A 2 26.59 35.37 -1.27
C SER A 2 25.53 34.51 -0.59
N SER A 3 24.50 35.17 -0.08
CA SER A 3 23.35 34.62 0.64
C SER A 3 22.37 33.81 -0.22
N SER A 4 22.83 33.24 -1.34
CA SER A 4 22.00 32.55 -2.34
C SER A 4 22.14 31.03 -2.33
N THR A 5 22.81 30.46 -1.32
CA THR A 5 23.09 29.00 -1.22
C THR A 5 22.39 28.31 -0.05
N PHE A 6 21.69 29.06 0.82
CA PHE A 6 20.81 28.47 1.83
C PHE A 6 19.41 28.29 1.23
N GLY A 7 19.09 27.06 0.80
CA GLY A 7 17.70 26.68 0.48
C GLY A 7 17.44 26.06 -0.88
N ASP A 8 18.46 25.77 -1.70
CA ASP A 8 18.24 25.01 -2.93
C ASP A 8 18.23 23.50 -2.62
N LEU A 9 17.04 22.95 -2.41
CA LEU A 9 16.80 21.51 -2.14
C LEU A 9 17.31 20.58 -3.24
N ARG A 10 17.66 21.10 -4.43
CA ARG A 10 18.26 20.34 -5.54
C ARG A 10 19.75 20.04 -5.36
N LEU A 11 20.41 20.66 -4.38
CA LEU A 11 21.84 20.50 -4.08
C LEU A 11 22.12 19.53 -2.93
N LEU A 12 21.09 18.91 -2.35
CA LEU A 12 21.29 17.84 -1.38
C LEU A 12 21.85 16.61 -2.13
N PRO A 13 22.98 16.04 -1.69
CA PRO A 13 23.51 14.83 -2.31
C PRO A 13 22.47 13.73 -2.26
N VAL A 14 22.45 12.83 -3.26
CA VAL A 14 21.51 11.69 -3.36
C VAL A 14 21.51 10.86 -2.05
N ASP A 15 22.63 10.86 -1.33
CA ASP A 15 22.78 10.17 -0.04
C ASP A 15 22.15 10.88 1.16
N TYR A 16 21.68 12.12 1.04
CA TYR A 16 21.15 12.89 2.17
C TYR A 16 19.82 12.32 2.69
N HIS A 17 18.85 12.06 1.80
CA HIS A 17 17.57 11.46 2.19
C HIS A 17 17.77 10.10 2.85
N ARG A 18 18.63 9.28 2.26
CA ARG A 18 19.04 7.99 2.80
C ARG A 18 19.73 8.09 4.16
N GLN A 19 20.61 9.08 4.37
CA GLN A 19 21.25 9.31 5.67
C GLN A 19 20.23 9.73 6.73
N VAL A 20 19.34 10.69 6.41
CA VAL A 20 18.29 11.13 7.34
C VAL A 20 17.36 9.97 7.69
N ALA A 21 16.92 9.18 6.70
CA ALA A 21 16.08 8.02 6.93
C ALA A 21 16.74 7.00 7.86
N ARG A 22 18.05 6.75 7.69
CA ARG A 22 18.82 5.87 8.59
C ARG A 22 18.90 6.39 10.02
N GLU A 23 19.17 7.69 10.19
CA GLU A 23 19.22 8.31 11.53
C GLU A 23 17.85 8.26 12.21
N VAL A 24 16.77 8.54 11.48
CA VAL A 24 15.41 8.44 11.98
C VAL A 24 15.07 6.99 12.36
N ALA A 25 15.39 6.02 11.50
CA ALA A 25 15.20 4.61 11.79
C ALA A 25 16.00 4.20 13.05
N ALA A 26 17.27 4.56 13.15
CA ALA A 26 18.11 4.26 14.31
C ALA A 26 17.58 4.89 15.60
N PHE A 27 17.09 6.13 15.52
CA PHE A 27 16.46 6.82 16.64
C PHE A 27 15.21 6.06 17.11
N PHE A 28 14.24 5.80 16.22
CA PHE A 28 12.99 5.14 16.62
C PHE A 28 13.23 3.70 17.08
N HIS A 29 14.12 2.97 16.41
CA HIS A 29 14.56 1.63 16.81
C HIS A 29 15.19 1.60 18.21
N SER A 30 15.77 2.71 18.68
CA SER A 30 16.36 2.83 20.03
C SER A 30 15.42 3.48 21.05
N PHE A 31 14.51 4.35 20.61
CA PHE A 31 13.69 5.23 21.44
C PHE A 31 12.67 4.47 22.29
N TYR A 32 11.90 3.55 21.69
CA TYR A 32 10.88 2.81 22.44
C TYR A 32 11.47 1.64 23.26
N ARG A 33 12.71 1.23 22.95
CA ARG A 33 13.45 0.20 23.70
C ARG A 33 13.82 0.62 25.12
N PHE A 34 13.72 1.90 25.46
CA PHE A 34 13.79 2.34 26.86
C PHE A 34 12.58 1.87 27.70
N GLY A 35 11.55 1.24 27.12
CA GLY A 35 10.36 0.78 27.85
C GLY A 35 9.58 -0.46 27.33
N ALA A 36 10.03 -1.21 26.31
CA ALA A 36 9.30 -2.38 25.77
C ALA A 36 10.16 -3.65 25.57
N ALA A 37 9.48 -4.81 25.44
CA ALA A 37 9.97 -6.17 25.74
C ALA A 37 10.54 -7.00 24.56
N SER A 38 10.56 -6.48 23.33
CA SER A 38 11.11 -7.18 22.16
C SER A 38 12.16 -6.34 21.44
N ASN A 39 13.24 -7.00 21.02
CA ASN A 39 14.37 -6.39 20.32
C ASN A 39 14.32 -6.58 18.81
N ARG A 40 13.23 -7.15 18.26
CA ARG A 40 13.15 -7.56 16.86
C ARG A 40 11.81 -7.17 16.27
N PHE A 41 11.83 -6.86 14.98
CA PHE A 41 10.63 -6.83 14.16
C PHE A 41 10.04 -8.25 14.17
N ASP A 42 8.84 -8.43 14.72
CA ASP A 42 8.16 -9.73 14.77
C ASP A 42 6.65 -9.46 14.80
N LEU A 43 5.98 -9.71 13.67
CA LEU A 43 4.52 -9.57 13.57
C LEU A 43 3.77 -10.77 14.16
N GLY A 44 4.46 -11.85 14.53
CA GLY A 44 3.92 -12.99 15.25
C GLY A 44 3.96 -12.81 16.78
N ASP A 45 4.76 -11.89 17.31
CA ASP A 45 4.83 -11.59 18.74
C ASP A 45 3.62 -10.75 19.19
N VAL A 46 2.76 -11.39 19.99
CA VAL A 46 1.57 -10.76 20.57
C VAL A 46 1.94 -9.55 21.44
N VAL A 47 3.07 -9.59 22.16
CA VAL A 47 3.49 -8.48 23.04
C VAL A 47 3.88 -7.26 22.22
N TYR A 48 4.54 -7.47 21.08
CA TYR A 48 4.91 -6.43 20.14
C TYR A 48 3.66 -5.79 19.51
N LEU A 49 2.70 -6.61 19.05
CA LEU A 49 1.43 -6.11 18.52
C LEU A 49 0.59 -5.39 19.57
N ASP A 50 0.52 -5.90 20.80
CA ASP A 50 -0.20 -5.25 21.90
C ASP A 50 0.40 -3.89 22.22
N PHE A 51 1.73 -3.75 22.17
CA PHE A 51 2.39 -2.45 22.35
C PHE A 51 1.95 -1.43 21.28
N LEU A 52 1.99 -1.80 20.00
CA LEU A 52 1.56 -0.92 18.91
C LEU A 52 0.06 -0.55 19.04
N HIS A 53 -0.79 -1.52 19.37
CA HIS A 53 -2.21 -1.26 19.64
C HIS A 53 -2.41 -0.33 20.83
N ASN A 54 -1.66 -0.48 21.91
CA ASN A 54 -1.75 0.37 23.09
C ASN A 54 -1.35 1.83 22.79
N VAL A 55 -0.37 2.05 21.91
CA VAL A 55 -0.03 3.40 21.42
C VAL A 55 -1.22 4.02 20.67
N LEU A 56 -1.86 3.25 19.79
CA LEU A 56 -3.04 3.69 19.05
C LEU A 56 -4.23 3.99 19.97
N PHE A 57 -4.55 3.07 20.90
CA PHE A 57 -5.63 3.26 21.88
C PHE A 57 -5.35 4.43 22.82
N GLY A 58 -4.12 4.59 23.29
CA GLY A 58 -3.72 5.73 24.13
C GLY A 58 -3.95 7.06 23.41
N SER A 59 -3.57 7.14 22.14
CA SER A 59 -3.79 8.35 21.33
C SER A 59 -5.29 8.61 21.08
N MET A 60 -6.08 7.57 20.83
CA MET A 60 -7.53 7.68 20.72
C MET A 60 -8.18 8.17 22.03
N CYS A 61 -7.75 7.66 23.18
CA CYS A 61 -8.22 8.11 24.49
C CYS A 61 -7.91 9.58 24.74
N ILE A 62 -6.71 10.05 24.41
CA ILE A 62 -6.35 11.47 24.47
C ILE A 62 -7.27 12.28 23.55
N GLY A 63 -7.48 11.84 22.31
CA GLY A 63 -8.39 12.47 21.36
C GLY A 63 -9.83 12.58 21.88
N ALA A 64 -10.34 11.53 22.53
CA ALA A 64 -11.66 11.53 23.15
C ALA A 64 -11.76 12.55 24.30
N VAL A 65 -10.75 12.64 25.17
CA VAL A 65 -10.71 13.63 26.25
C VAL A 65 -10.67 15.06 25.69
N VAL A 66 -9.80 15.32 24.71
CA VAL A 66 -9.69 16.63 24.05
C VAL A 66 -11.02 17.01 23.38
N PHE A 67 -11.65 16.06 22.69
CA PHE A 67 -12.97 16.24 22.09
C PHE A 67 -14.03 16.61 23.12
N LEU A 68 -14.12 15.88 24.24
CA LEU A 68 -15.07 16.19 25.31
C LEU A 68 -14.85 17.59 25.90
N VAL A 69 -13.60 17.98 26.12
CA VAL A 69 -13.26 19.33 26.59
C VAL A 69 -13.69 20.39 25.59
N LEU A 70 -13.40 20.18 24.29
CA LEU A 70 -13.82 21.11 23.24
C LEU A 70 -15.35 21.19 23.11
N CYS A 71 -16.07 20.07 23.22
CA CYS A 71 -17.53 20.05 23.29
C CYS A 71 -18.06 20.91 24.43
N VAL A 72 -17.49 20.78 25.64
CA VAL A 72 -17.87 21.59 26.79
C VAL A 72 -17.61 23.08 26.53
N ILE A 73 -16.46 23.43 25.93
CA ILE A 73 -16.13 24.81 25.56
C ILE A 73 -17.14 25.37 24.55
N VAL A 74 -17.41 24.62 23.47
CA VAL A 74 -18.35 24.98 22.42
C VAL A 74 -19.73 25.19 23.03
N VAL A 75 -20.30 24.21 23.73
CA VAL A 75 -21.63 24.30 24.36
C VAL A 75 -21.72 25.47 25.33
N ARG A 76 -20.71 25.65 26.19
CA ARG A 76 -20.69 26.76 27.15
C ARG A 76 -20.73 28.12 26.46
N ARG A 77 -19.95 28.29 25.39
CA ARG A 77 -19.81 29.57 24.69
C ARG A 77 -20.98 29.84 23.75
N THR A 78 -21.40 28.86 22.95
CA THR A 78 -22.44 29.03 21.94
C THR A 78 -23.86 29.00 22.51
N ILE A 79 -24.13 28.27 23.61
CA ILE A 79 -25.49 28.12 24.16
C ILE A 79 -25.65 28.90 25.47
N LEU A 80 -24.74 28.73 26.43
CA LEU A 80 -24.91 29.30 27.78
C LEU A 80 -24.47 30.76 27.87
N HIS A 81 -23.37 31.13 27.21
CA HIS A 81 -22.79 32.47 27.33
C HIS A 81 -23.52 33.52 26.48
N ILE A 82 -23.99 33.17 25.27
CA ILE A 82 -24.76 34.07 24.40
C ILE A 82 -26.05 34.55 25.07
N ARG A 83 -26.73 33.67 25.84
CA ARG A 83 -27.92 34.01 26.61
C ARG A 83 -27.66 35.04 27.73
N SER A 84 -26.43 35.07 28.26
CA SER A 84 -26.01 36.01 29.32
C SER A 84 -25.35 37.29 28.78
N ALA A 85 -24.71 37.22 27.61
CA ALA A 85 -23.98 38.32 26.98
C ALA A 85 -24.89 39.30 26.24
N PHE A 86 -26.09 38.85 25.82
CA PHE A 86 -27.15 39.71 25.27
C PHE A 86 -27.49 40.90 26.20
N VAL A 87 -27.22 40.77 27.50
CA VAL A 87 -27.52 41.78 28.51
C VAL A 87 -26.34 42.75 28.78
N ARG A 88 -25.09 42.45 28.35
CA ARG A 88 -23.91 43.09 28.98
C ARG A 88 -22.80 43.73 28.14
N ARG A 89 -22.87 43.96 26.81
CA ARG A 89 -21.87 44.88 26.19
C ARG A 89 -22.16 45.31 24.75
N THR A 90 -22.07 46.62 24.55
CA THR A 90 -22.09 47.40 23.30
C THR A 90 -20.68 47.81 22.83
N SER A 91 -19.63 47.08 23.21
CA SER A 91 -18.23 47.53 23.03
C SER A 91 -17.28 46.38 22.66
N MET A 92 -17.51 45.70 21.53
CA MET A 92 -16.53 44.74 20.99
C MET A 92 -16.39 44.89 19.46
N ASP A 93 -16.02 46.09 19.01
CA ASP A 93 -15.49 46.29 17.66
C ASP A 93 -13.97 46.14 17.68
N SER A 94 -13.47 44.92 17.50
CA SER A 94 -12.06 44.71 17.16
C SER A 94 -11.94 43.72 15.99
N THR A 95 -11.68 44.25 14.79
CA THR A 95 -11.42 43.48 13.56
C THR A 95 -10.13 42.64 13.64
N SER A 96 -9.24 42.93 14.60
CA SER A 96 -7.98 42.24 14.82
C SER A 96 -8.13 40.74 15.12
N VAL A 97 -9.17 40.33 15.84
CA VAL A 97 -9.38 38.92 16.22
C VAL A 97 -9.92 38.10 15.05
N GLU A 98 -10.75 38.71 14.19
CA GLU A 98 -11.25 38.10 12.97
C GLU A 98 -10.12 37.89 11.96
N LEU A 99 -9.23 38.87 11.80
CA LEU A 99 -8.05 38.74 10.94
C LEU A 99 -7.07 37.67 11.44
N LEU A 100 -6.86 37.60 12.77
CA LEU A 100 -6.03 36.56 13.38
C LEU A 100 -6.66 35.17 13.20
N ALA A 101 -7.97 35.05 13.32
CA ALA A 101 -8.70 33.81 13.08
C ALA A 101 -8.57 33.34 11.64
N VAL A 102 -8.77 34.24 10.67
CA VAL A 102 -8.59 33.94 9.24
C VAL A 102 -7.15 33.49 8.97
N GLY A 103 -6.14 34.21 9.48
CA GLY A 103 -4.74 33.82 9.31
C GLY A 103 -4.41 32.44 9.88
N LEU A 104 -4.97 32.12 11.05
CA LEU A 104 -4.78 30.81 11.69
C LEU A 104 -5.46 29.67 10.93
N LEU A 105 -6.67 29.90 10.42
CA LEU A 105 -7.40 28.93 9.59
C LEU A 105 -6.74 28.74 8.21
N THR A 106 -6.16 29.79 7.63
CA THR A 106 -5.36 29.67 6.41
C THR A 106 -4.11 28.85 6.65
N PHE A 107 -3.41 29.08 7.78
CA PHE A 107 -2.25 28.27 8.16
C PHE A 107 -2.65 26.81 8.41
N LEU A 108 -3.78 26.56 9.08
CA LEU A 108 -4.32 25.22 9.28
C LEU A 108 -4.60 24.51 7.95
N ALA A 109 -5.25 25.19 7.00
CA ALA A 109 -5.55 24.63 5.68
C ALA A 109 -4.27 24.28 4.91
N ILE A 110 -3.27 25.17 4.91
CA ILE A 110 -1.98 24.92 4.26
C ILE A 110 -1.22 23.77 4.95
N SER A 111 -1.21 23.75 6.29
CA SER A 111 -0.57 22.68 7.06
C SER A 111 -1.22 21.32 6.84
N ALA A 112 -2.55 21.26 6.72
CA ALA A 112 -3.28 20.04 6.40
C ALA A 112 -2.90 19.54 4.99
N LEU A 113 -2.82 20.44 4.02
CA LEU A 113 -2.38 20.10 2.66
C LEU A 113 -0.92 19.63 2.60
N GLY A 114 -0.04 20.14 3.47
CA GLY A 114 1.34 19.68 3.60
C GLY A 114 1.47 18.19 3.97
N GLY A 115 0.50 17.64 4.69
CA GLY A 115 0.44 16.20 5.03
C GLY A 115 0.37 15.28 3.81
N LEU A 116 -0.24 15.75 2.70
CA LEU A 116 -0.34 15.00 1.44
C LEU A 116 1.03 14.73 0.80
N LEU A 117 2.05 15.56 1.09
CA LEU A 117 3.40 15.34 0.58
C LEU A 117 4.08 14.14 1.27
N GLY A 118 3.83 13.96 2.58
CA GLY A 118 4.33 12.79 3.33
C GLY A 118 3.62 11.51 2.89
N GLU A 119 2.31 11.59 2.64
CA GLU A 119 1.51 10.49 2.08
C GLU A 119 2.08 10.04 0.73
N ALA A 120 2.39 10.97 -0.18
CA ALA A 120 2.93 10.64 -1.50
C ALA A 120 4.25 9.85 -1.43
N GLN A 121 5.09 10.09 -0.42
CA GLN A 121 6.32 9.32 -0.20
C GLN A 121 6.02 7.89 0.23
N VAL A 122 5.07 7.72 1.16
CA VAL A 122 4.64 6.39 1.59
C VAL A 122 3.98 5.64 0.44
N ASP A 123 3.14 6.31 -0.34
CA ASP A 123 2.44 5.75 -1.50
C ASP A 123 3.40 5.22 -2.56
N TYR A 124 4.43 6.00 -2.88
CA TYR A 124 5.49 5.56 -3.78
C TYR A 124 6.18 4.30 -3.24
N SER A 125 6.57 4.31 -1.96
CA SER A 125 7.29 3.20 -1.35
C SER A 125 6.46 1.91 -1.25
N ALA A 126 5.17 2.04 -0.91
CA ALA A 126 4.24 0.93 -0.83
C ALA A 126 3.94 0.37 -2.23
N GLY A 127 3.81 1.24 -3.23
CA GLY A 127 3.62 0.84 -4.63
C GLY A 127 4.78 0.00 -5.18
N VAL A 128 6.03 0.34 -4.84
CA VAL A 128 7.21 -0.46 -5.25
C VAL A 128 7.21 -1.84 -4.60
N VAL A 129 6.83 -1.93 -3.31
CA VAL A 129 6.73 -3.22 -2.61
C VAL A 129 5.60 -4.08 -3.21
N LEU A 130 4.43 -3.47 -3.47
CA LEU A 130 3.29 -4.15 -4.10
C LEU A 130 3.62 -4.68 -5.51
N ASP A 131 4.27 -3.87 -6.33
CA ASP A 131 4.72 -4.25 -7.67
C ASP A 131 5.73 -5.42 -7.59
N THR A 132 6.67 -5.35 -6.65
CA THR A 132 7.66 -6.42 -6.44
C THR A 132 6.99 -7.74 -6.04
N MET A 133 6.04 -7.69 -5.09
CA MET A 133 5.32 -8.88 -4.64
C MET A 133 4.41 -9.47 -5.73
N THR A 134 3.72 -8.62 -6.49
CA THR A 134 2.85 -9.04 -7.60
C THR A 134 3.67 -9.67 -8.73
N ASN A 135 4.73 -9.01 -9.19
CA ASN A 135 5.60 -9.52 -10.25
C ASN A 135 6.26 -10.85 -9.85
N THR A 136 6.65 -11.00 -8.58
CA THR A 136 7.21 -12.26 -8.06
C THR A 136 6.14 -13.36 -8.01
N SER A 137 4.91 -13.02 -7.61
CA SER A 137 3.78 -13.94 -7.62
C SER A 137 3.45 -14.44 -9.03
N ASP A 138 3.42 -13.52 -10.00
CA ASP A 138 3.13 -13.83 -11.41
C ASP A 138 4.22 -14.74 -11.98
N LEU A 139 5.50 -14.49 -11.67
CA LEU A 139 6.62 -15.36 -12.04
C LEU A 139 6.45 -16.78 -11.47
N PHE A 140 6.04 -16.93 -10.21
CA PHE A 140 5.82 -18.25 -9.62
C PHE A 140 4.60 -18.96 -10.19
N GLN A 141 3.55 -18.21 -10.51
CA GLN A 141 2.38 -18.76 -11.20
C GLN A 141 2.75 -19.23 -12.61
N GLU A 142 3.45 -18.41 -13.40
CA GLU A 142 3.96 -18.77 -14.73
C GLU A 142 4.84 -20.03 -14.66
N THR A 143 5.75 -20.10 -13.67
CA THR A 143 6.60 -21.28 -13.44
C THR A 143 5.79 -22.54 -13.18
N ARG A 144 4.67 -22.44 -12.44
CA ARG A 144 3.74 -23.56 -12.22
C ARG A 144 2.96 -23.91 -13.49
N GLU A 145 2.57 -22.93 -14.29
CA GLU A 145 1.90 -23.15 -15.58
C GLU A 145 2.81 -23.89 -16.56
N LEU A 146 4.10 -23.52 -16.63
CA LEU A 146 5.10 -24.21 -17.47
C LEU A 146 5.25 -25.70 -17.10
N THR A 147 5.33 -26.02 -15.80
CA THR A 147 5.42 -27.42 -15.35
C THR A 147 4.13 -28.20 -15.62
N THR A 148 2.97 -27.55 -15.50
CA THR A 148 1.67 -28.15 -15.84
C THR A 148 1.55 -28.45 -17.33
N GLN A 149 1.96 -27.50 -18.19
CA GLN A 149 1.99 -27.69 -19.64
C GLN A 149 2.97 -28.79 -20.03
N SER A 150 4.16 -28.84 -19.41
CA SER A 150 5.15 -29.90 -19.65
C SER A 150 4.59 -31.29 -19.33
N LEU A 151 3.87 -31.44 -18.21
CA LEU A 151 3.19 -32.70 -17.87
C LEU A 151 2.08 -33.06 -18.87
N GLN A 152 1.29 -32.09 -19.34
CA GLN A 152 0.25 -32.33 -20.34
C GLN A 152 0.85 -32.78 -21.69
N THR A 153 1.90 -32.10 -22.16
CA THR A 153 2.61 -32.45 -23.39
C THR A 153 3.29 -33.82 -23.28
N SER A 154 3.90 -34.13 -22.13
CA SER A 154 4.49 -35.44 -21.85
C SER A 154 3.45 -36.56 -21.88
N ASN A 155 2.26 -36.31 -21.31
CA ASN A 155 1.15 -37.28 -21.36
C ASN A 155 0.64 -37.50 -22.78
N ALA A 156 0.49 -36.42 -23.57
CA ALA A 156 0.07 -36.52 -24.96
C ALA A 156 1.09 -37.28 -25.81
N LEU A 157 2.38 -37.09 -25.54
CA LEU A 157 3.46 -37.87 -26.16
C LEU A 157 3.34 -39.36 -25.83
N ARG A 158 3.15 -39.70 -24.56
CA ARG A 158 2.93 -41.09 -24.15
C ARG A 158 1.73 -41.70 -24.86
N VAL A 159 0.61 -41.00 -24.93
CA VAL A 159 -0.59 -41.48 -25.64
C VAL A 159 -0.28 -41.75 -27.11
N ASN A 160 0.47 -40.88 -27.78
CA ASN A 160 0.87 -41.09 -29.17
C ASN A 160 1.82 -42.30 -29.32
N ALA A 161 2.76 -42.50 -28.40
CA ALA A 161 3.66 -43.65 -28.38
C ALA A 161 2.91 -44.97 -28.10
N ASP A 162 1.96 -44.97 -27.18
CA ASP A 162 1.11 -46.14 -26.88
C ASP A 162 0.18 -46.46 -28.07
N ASN A 163 -0.41 -45.43 -28.69
CA ASN A 163 -1.27 -45.60 -29.85
C ASN A 163 -0.50 -46.14 -31.06
N LEU A 164 0.75 -45.72 -31.26
CA LEU A 164 1.63 -46.28 -32.29
C LEU A 164 1.76 -47.80 -32.15
N ILE A 165 2.01 -48.29 -30.93
CA ILE A 165 2.14 -49.73 -30.67
C ILE A 165 0.83 -50.47 -31.01
N THR A 166 -0.32 -49.89 -30.64
CA THR A 166 -1.62 -50.53 -30.88
C THR A 166 -2.11 -50.44 -32.34
N SER A 167 -1.54 -49.55 -33.15
CA SER A 167 -2.00 -49.26 -34.51
C SER A 167 -1.35 -50.09 -35.60
N PHE A 168 -0.26 -50.80 -35.29
CA PHE A 168 0.51 -51.63 -36.20
C PHE A 168 0.70 -53.03 -35.61
N ASN A 169 0.96 -54.03 -36.46
CA ASN A 169 1.15 -55.40 -35.99
C ASN A 169 2.57 -55.61 -35.45
N ASP A 170 2.79 -56.58 -34.55
CA ASP A 170 4.10 -56.83 -33.91
C ASP A 170 5.24 -57.12 -34.92
N SER A 171 4.89 -57.61 -36.11
CA SER A 171 5.84 -57.87 -37.20
C SER A 171 6.27 -56.62 -37.98
N GLU A 172 5.53 -55.52 -37.83
CA GLU A 172 5.72 -54.24 -38.56
C GLU A 172 6.39 -53.17 -37.70
N LEU A 173 6.54 -53.42 -36.39
CA LEU A 173 7.16 -52.51 -35.44
C LEU A 173 8.51 -53.04 -34.96
N PRO A 174 9.56 -52.21 -34.94
CA PRO A 174 10.83 -52.58 -34.37
C PRO A 174 10.77 -52.47 -32.83
N ALA A 175 11.72 -53.10 -32.13
CA ALA A 175 11.73 -53.15 -30.65
C ALA A 175 11.81 -51.75 -30.00
N GLU A 176 12.36 -50.78 -30.74
CA GLU A 176 12.49 -49.38 -30.39
C GLU A 176 11.12 -48.71 -30.16
N ALA A 177 10.05 -49.16 -30.82
CA ALA A 177 8.70 -48.62 -30.61
C ALA A 177 8.19 -48.88 -29.18
N PHE A 178 8.39 -50.09 -28.67
CA PHE A 178 8.05 -50.46 -27.29
C PHE A 178 8.93 -49.73 -26.28
N LYS A 179 10.22 -49.58 -26.58
CA LYS A 179 11.14 -48.82 -25.73
C LYS A 179 10.74 -47.34 -25.68
N MET A 180 10.29 -46.75 -26.78
CA MET A 180 9.81 -45.37 -26.84
C MET A 180 8.58 -45.14 -25.95
N SER A 181 7.61 -46.05 -25.93
CA SER A 181 6.47 -45.98 -25.00
C SER A 181 6.90 -46.04 -23.53
N VAL A 182 7.87 -46.92 -23.19
CA VAL A 182 8.40 -47.02 -21.83
C VAL A 182 9.13 -45.74 -21.42
N GLU A 183 9.97 -45.17 -22.28
CA GLU A 183 10.65 -43.89 -21.98
C GLU A 183 9.66 -42.72 -21.94
N ALA A 184 8.62 -42.72 -22.78
CA ALA A 184 7.55 -41.73 -22.71
C ALA A 184 6.79 -41.80 -21.37
N LEU A 185 6.56 -43.00 -20.83
CA LEU A 185 6.01 -43.18 -19.49
C LEU A 185 6.95 -42.62 -18.42
N ARG A 186 8.26 -42.85 -18.53
CA ARG A 186 9.25 -42.25 -17.61
C ARG A 186 9.26 -40.74 -17.70
N LEU A 187 9.10 -40.17 -18.89
CA LEU A 187 9.02 -38.72 -19.08
C LEU A 187 7.81 -38.15 -18.34
N VAL A 188 6.63 -38.79 -18.45
CA VAL A 188 5.45 -38.41 -17.67
C VAL A 188 5.71 -38.44 -16.17
N HIS A 189 6.41 -39.47 -15.67
CA HIS A 189 6.75 -39.56 -14.25
C HIS A 189 7.72 -38.46 -13.82
N ALA A 190 8.75 -38.16 -14.62
CA ALA A 190 9.69 -37.08 -14.35
C ALA A 190 8.99 -35.70 -14.36
N SER A 191 8.14 -35.44 -15.35
CA SER A 191 7.38 -34.19 -15.43
C SER A 191 6.38 -34.04 -14.28
N LYS A 192 5.79 -35.16 -13.81
CA LYS A 192 4.91 -35.16 -12.64
C LYS A 192 5.69 -34.86 -11.36
N GLU A 193 6.88 -35.42 -11.21
CA GLU A 193 7.75 -35.12 -10.08
C GLU A 193 8.17 -33.64 -10.07
N LEU A 194 8.52 -33.08 -11.23
CA LEU A 194 8.82 -31.66 -11.37
C LEU A 194 7.65 -30.78 -10.90
N LEU A 195 6.43 -31.09 -11.35
CA LEU A 195 5.22 -30.37 -10.92
C LEU A 195 5.00 -30.49 -9.40
N ASN A 196 5.14 -31.69 -8.84
CA ASN A 196 4.95 -31.91 -7.40
C ASN A 196 5.95 -31.10 -6.56
N GLN A 197 7.23 -31.10 -6.94
CA GLN A 197 8.24 -30.33 -6.24
C GLN A 197 8.04 -28.82 -6.40
N THR A 198 7.68 -28.38 -7.60
CA THR A 198 7.35 -26.98 -7.87
C THR A 198 6.19 -26.52 -7.00
N ASP A 199 5.10 -27.30 -6.91
CA ASP A 199 3.93 -26.96 -6.09
C ASP A 199 4.19 -27.03 -4.57
N ALA A 200 5.14 -27.86 -4.14
CA ALA A 200 5.52 -28.00 -2.73
C ALA A 200 6.47 -26.90 -2.25
N LEU A 201 7.40 -26.47 -3.12
CA LEU A 201 8.51 -25.59 -2.75
C LEU A 201 8.28 -24.12 -3.13
N LEU A 202 7.55 -23.83 -4.23
CA LEU A 202 7.19 -22.45 -4.56
C LEU A 202 6.18 -21.94 -3.53
N PRO A 203 6.44 -20.78 -2.91
CA PRO A 203 5.50 -20.22 -1.96
C PRO A 203 4.23 -19.78 -2.69
N LYS A 204 3.08 -19.97 -2.02
CA LYS A 204 1.76 -19.63 -2.53
C LYS A 204 1.32 -18.31 -1.91
N ASN A 205 0.47 -17.58 -2.64
CA ASN A 205 -0.30 -16.44 -2.12
C ASN A 205 0.45 -15.10 -1.94
N TYR A 206 1.61 -14.87 -2.57
CA TYR A 206 2.25 -13.54 -2.50
C TYR A 206 1.34 -12.42 -3.01
N SER A 207 0.64 -12.65 -4.12
CA SER A 207 -0.34 -11.68 -4.63
C SER A 207 -1.46 -11.40 -3.62
N ASP A 208 -1.94 -12.42 -2.90
CA ASP A 208 -3.03 -12.24 -1.93
C ASP A 208 -2.57 -11.47 -0.70
N ILE A 209 -1.36 -11.76 -0.20
CA ILE A 209 -0.73 -10.99 0.88
C ILE A 209 -0.53 -9.53 0.46
N ALA A 210 -0.09 -9.31 -0.79
CA ALA A 210 0.13 -7.97 -1.31
C ALA A 210 -1.18 -7.19 -1.44
N LYS A 211 -2.27 -7.84 -1.89
CA LYS A 211 -3.62 -7.24 -1.95
C LYS A 211 -4.20 -6.93 -0.57
N GLU A 212 -4.01 -7.81 0.41
CA GLU A 212 -4.46 -7.57 1.78
C GLU A 212 -3.73 -6.37 2.40
N TRP A 213 -2.44 -6.26 2.14
CA TRP A 213 -1.63 -5.13 2.57
C TRP A 213 -2.03 -3.84 1.86
N GLU A 214 -2.26 -3.89 0.54
CA GLU A 214 -2.77 -2.77 -0.26
C GLU A 214 -4.11 -2.28 0.30
N PHE A 215 -5.03 -3.18 0.63
CA PHE A 215 -6.32 -2.82 1.23
C PHE A 215 -6.14 -2.14 2.60
N SER A 216 -5.29 -2.70 3.45
CA SER A 216 -5.00 -2.14 4.78
C SER A 216 -4.38 -0.74 4.67
N TYR A 217 -3.43 -0.56 3.75
CA TYR A 217 -2.82 0.73 3.45
C TYR A 217 -3.84 1.71 2.86
N PHE A 218 -4.70 1.27 1.93
CA PHE A 218 -5.77 2.07 1.36
C PHE A 218 -6.72 2.61 2.43
N MET A 219 -7.08 1.80 3.43
CA MET A 219 -7.92 2.25 4.54
C MET A 219 -7.25 3.36 5.37
N LEU A 220 -5.95 3.24 5.64
CA LEU A 220 -5.17 4.28 6.33
C LEU A 220 -5.07 5.56 5.47
N LYS A 221 -4.75 5.41 4.18
CA LYS A 221 -4.64 6.49 3.19
C LYS A 221 -5.96 7.25 3.05
N SER A 222 -7.06 6.54 2.84
CA SER A 222 -8.40 7.10 2.71
C SER A 222 -8.81 7.89 3.96
N SER A 223 -8.53 7.35 5.16
CA SER A 223 -8.81 8.03 6.43
C SER A 223 -7.98 9.31 6.60
N THR A 224 -6.70 9.27 6.18
CA THR A 224 -5.79 10.42 6.17
C THR A 224 -6.32 11.52 5.25
N ASN A 225 -6.66 11.16 4.02
CA ASN A 225 -7.12 12.11 3.00
C ASN A 225 -8.50 12.69 3.35
N GLY A 226 -9.38 11.86 3.91
CA GLY A 226 -10.66 12.30 4.45
C GLY A 226 -10.50 13.33 5.56
N ALA A 227 -9.57 13.10 6.50
CA ALA A 227 -9.29 14.06 7.58
C ALA A 227 -8.70 15.37 7.04
N ILE A 228 -7.71 15.31 6.14
CA ILE A 228 -7.09 16.49 5.53
C ILE A 228 -8.12 17.32 4.76
N LEU A 229 -8.94 16.67 3.93
CA LEU A 229 -9.96 17.34 3.13
C LEU A 229 -11.05 17.96 4.01
N ALA A 230 -11.47 17.28 5.07
CA ALA A 230 -12.44 17.80 6.02
C ALA A 230 -11.92 19.05 6.75
N VAL A 231 -10.64 19.06 7.16
CA VAL A 231 -10.01 20.24 7.77
C VAL A 231 -9.91 21.40 6.79
N ALA A 232 -9.48 21.15 5.55
CA ALA A 232 -9.38 22.18 4.53
C ALA A 232 -10.75 22.79 4.22
N LEU A 233 -11.76 21.95 3.97
CA LEU A 233 -13.13 22.38 3.69
C LEU A 233 -13.71 23.17 4.87
N ALA A 234 -13.54 22.69 6.10
CA ALA A 234 -14.03 23.39 7.27
C ALA A 234 -13.32 24.75 7.45
N SER A 235 -12.01 24.82 7.20
CA SER A 235 -11.25 26.06 7.26
C SER A 235 -11.76 27.09 6.23
N PHE A 236 -12.00 26.66 4.99
CA PHE A 236 -12.57 27.53 3.95
C PHE A 236 -13.99 28.00 4.29
N LEU A 237 -14.85 27.11 4.81
CA LEU A 237 -16.19 27.47 5.26
C LEU A 237 -16.14 28.49 6.41
N SER A 238 -15.23 28.30 7.37
CA SER A 238 -15.05 29.27 8.46
C SER A 238 -14.59 30.62 7.91
N ILE A 239 -13.57 30.66 7.05
CA ILE A 239 -13.05 31.91 6.45
C ILE A 239 -14.15 32.64 5.68
N ALA A 240 -14.90 31.93 4.82
CA ALA A 240 -16.02 32.51 4.08
C ALA A 240 -17.10 33.04 5.05
N SER A 241 -17.43 32.30 6.10
CA SER A 241 -18.42 32.73 7.09
C SER A 241 -18.02 34.00 7.83
N VAL A 242 -16.73 34.19 8.14
CA VAL A 242 -16.23 35.45 8.72
C VAL A 242 -16.42 36.60 7.74
N GLY A 243 -16.09 36.41 6.46
CA GLY A 243 -16.20 37.45 5.43
C GLY A 243 -17.64 37.87 5.12
N TRP A 244 -18.58 36.91 5.10
CA TRP A 244 -20.00 37.14 4.79
C TRP A 244 -20.88 37.33 6.03
N ALA A 245 -20.30 37.30 7.24
CA ALA A 245 -21.00 37.38 8.52
C ALA A 245 -22.15 36.35 8.69
N MET A 246 -22.00 35.15 8.13
CA MET A 246 -23.02 34.09 8.18
C MET A 246 -22.79 33.12 9.34
N VAL A 247 -23.79 32.90 10.18
CA VAL A 247 -23.69 32.03 11.36
C VAL A 247 -23.88 30.55 11.02
N SER A 248 -24.77 30.22 10.08
CA SER A 248 -25.08 28.83 9.75
C SER A 248 -23.90 28.02 9.18
N PRO A 249 -23.13 28.51 8.19
CA PRO A 249 -21.97 27.77 7.68
C PRO A 249 -20.82 27.72 8.69
N LEU A 250 -20.72 28.71 9.59
CA LEU A 250 -19.76 28.69 10.70
C LEU A 250 -20.07 27.60 11.72
N ARG A 251 -21.35 27.34 12.03
CA ARG A 251 -21.76 26.20 12.88
C ARG A 251 -21.36 24.87 12.25
N VAL A 252 -21.61 24.71 10.95
CA VAL A 252 -21.23 23.50 10.21
C VAL A 252 -19.71 23.31 10.25
N SER A 253 -18.94 24.38 9.99
CA SER A 253 -17.49 24.33 10.07
C SER A 253 -16.98 23.93 11.46
N ILE A 254 -17.51 24.52 12.54
CA ILE A 254 -17.13 24.17 13.91
C ILE A 254 -17.44 22.69 14.20
N LEU A 255 -18.60 22.18 13.78
CA LEU A 255 -18.98 20.78 13.95
C LEU A 255 -18.05 19.82 13.18
N VAL A 256 -17.67 20.18 11.94
CA VAL A 256 -16.74 19.38 11.14
C VAL A 256 -15.35 19.38 11.75
N ILE A 257 -14.82 20.53 12.19
CA ILE A 257 -13.50 20.58 12.86
C ILE A 257 -13.55 19.73 14.14
N LEU A 258 -14.62 19.81 14.91
CA LEU A 258 -14.80 19.07 16.15
C LEU A 258 -14.87 17.54 15.90
N SER A 259 -15.53 17.07 14.84
CA SER A 259 -15.59 15.65 14.50
C SER A 259 -14.25 15.08 14.01
N VAL A 260 -13.38 15.91 13.44
CA VAL A 260 -12.05 15.52 12.97
C VAL A 260 -11.03 15.42 14.10
N VAL A 261 -11.28 16.04 15.27
CA VAL A 261 -10.34 16.01 16.42
C VAL A 261 -10.04 14.58 16.90
N PRO A 262 -11.03 13.71 17.19
CA PRO A 262 -10.75 12.33 17.59
C PRO A 262 -9.98 11.55 16.52
N ILE A 263 -10.41 11.66 15.25
CA ILE A 263 -9.78 10.97 14.11
C ILE A 263 -8.32 11.39 14.00
N SER A 264 -8.05 12.70 14.11
CA SER A 264 -6.71 13.26 13.99
C SER A 264 -5.78 12.77 15.10
N HIS A 265 -6.28 12.61 16.32
CA HIS A 265 -5.49 12.05 17.41
C HIS A 265 -5.26 10.55 17.22
N THR A 266 -6.25 9.78 16.76
CA THR A 266 -6.04 8.37 16.40
C THR A 266 -4.96 8.21 15.34
N LEU A 267 -4.93 9.11 14.34
CA LEU A 267 -3.89 9.13 13.29
C LEU A 267 -2.48 9.40 13.86
N ILE A 268 -2.32 10.18 14.93
CA ILE A 268 -0.99 10.31 15.60
C ILE A 268 -0.49 8.94 16.05
N GLY A 269 -1.36 8.16 16.71
CA GLY A 269 -1.01 6.83 17.21
C GLY A 269 -0.74 5.85 16.07
N ALA A 270 -1.54 5.90 15.00
CA ALA A 270 -1.34 5.08 13.81
C ALA A 270 0.01 5.39 13.14
N TYR A 271 0.31 6.66 12.85
CA TYR A 271 1.58 7.04 12.23
C TYR A 271 2.78 6.77 13.12
N LEU A 272 2.68 6.97 14.43
CA LEU A 272 3.76 6.62 15.37
C LEU A 272 4.02 5.11 15.36
N SER A 273 2.97 4.30 15.41
CA SER A 273 3.08 2.84 15.38
C SER A 273 3.67 2.36 14.06
N SER A 274 3.22 2.92 12.92
CA SER A 274 3.82 2.65 11.60
C SER A 274 5.27 3.09 11.53
N THR A 275 5.63 4.26 12.08
CA THR A 275 7.00 4.77 12.14
C THR A 275 7.92 3.82 12.92
N ILE A 276 7.46 3.33 14.08
CA ILE A 276 8.20 2.36 14.91
C ILE A 276 8.37 1.03 14.15
N MET A 277 7.29 0.51 13.60
CA MET A 277 7.30 -0.76 12.85
C MET A 277 8.23 -0.69 11.64
N THR A 278 8.19 0.41 10.87
CA THR A 278 9.11 0.64 9.75
C THR A 278 10.55 0.76 10.23
N ALA A 279 10.82 1.47 11.34
CA ALA A 279 12.15 1.59 11.90
C ALA A 279 12.75 0.23 12.29
N ASP A 280 11.94 -0.66 12.90
CA ASP A 280 12.36 -2.01 13.26
C ASP A 280 12.58 -2.91 12.06
N PHE A 281 11.71 -2.82 11.05
CA PHE A 281 11.92 -3.48 9.77
C PHE A 281 13.26 -3.06 9.15
N CYS A 282 13.56 -1.76 9.17
CA CYS A 282 14.74 -1.18 8.54
C CYS A 282 16.06 -1.38 9.32
N ALA A 283 16.01 -1.91 10.54
CA ALA A 283 17.21 -2.33 11.26
C ALA A 283 17.87 -3.56 10.63
N ALA A 284 17.08 -4.45 10.01
CA ALA A 284 17.55 -5.65 9.32
C ALA A 284 16.64 -5.98 8.12
N PRO A 285 16.61 -5.12 7.08
CA PRO A 285 15.58 -5.16 6.04
C PRO A 285 15.50 -6.50 5.31
N MET A 286 16.64 -7.08 4.94
CA MET A 286 16.66 -8.38 4.23
C MET A 286 16.17 -9.54 5.10
N ASN A 287 16.64 -9.62 6.35
CA ASN A 287 16.21 -10.67 7.28
C ASN A 287 14.71 -10.57 7.57
N ASN A 288 14.21 -9.35 7.77
CA ASN A 288 12.80 -9.11 8.04
C ASN A 288 11.94 -9.36 6.78
N THR A 289 12.44 -9.05 5.57
CA THR A 289 11.77 -9.46 4.33
C THR A 289 11.58 -10.97 4.25
N LEU A 290 12.60 -11.76 4.60
CA LEU A 290 12.49 -13.22 4.63
C LEU A 290 11.46 -13.71 5.66
N GLU A 291 11.36 -13.04 6.80
CA GLU A 291 10.37 -13.36 7.82
C GLU A 291 8.94 -13.08 7.33
N LEU A 292 8.72 -12.00 6.58
CA LEU A 292 7.42 -11.68 5.96
C LEU A 292 7.07 -12.62 4.80
N VAL A 293 8.05 -12.90 3.95
CA VAL A 293 7.87 -13.65 2.70
C VAL A 293 7.80 -15.16 2.97
N GLY A 294 8.33 -15.60 4.11
CA GLY A 294 8.41 -16.99 4.52
C GLY A 294 9.82 -17.54 4.38
N THR A 295 10.18 -18.46 5.28
CA THR A 295 11.54 -18.98 5.44
C THR A 295 11.81 -20.26 4.65
N THR A 296 11.05 -20.53 3.59
CA THR A 296 11.28 -21.70 2.74
C THR A 296 12.61 -21.56 2.00
N SER A 297 13.29 -22.68 1.72
CA SER A 297 14.58 -22.67 1.02
C SER A 297 14.52 -21.95 -0.33
N VAL A 298 13.38 -22.05 -1.02
CA VAL A 298 13.14 -21.39 -2.31
C VAL A 298 12.86 -19.90 -2.16
N ALA A 299 12.06 -19.48 -1.17
CA ALA A 299 11.89 -18.06 -0.87
C ALA A 299 13.23 -17.39 -0.54
N ASN A 300 14.05 -18.04 0.31
CA ASN A 300 15.39 -17.55 0.65
C ASN A 300 16.28 -17.44 -0.60
N TYR A 301 16.23 -18.42 -1.50
CA TYR A 301 16.98 -18.39 -2.76
C TYR A 301 16.61 -17.18 -3.62
N TYR A 302 15.32 -16.87 -3.79
CA TYR A 302 14.87 -15.75 -4.60
C TYR A 302 15.12 -14.37 -3.96
N VAL A 303 15.11 -14.28 -2.63
CA VAL A 303 15.36 -13.02 -1.91
C VAL A 303 16.86 -12.75 -1.75
N GLU A 304 17.66 -13.71 -1.30
CA GLU A 304 19.09 -13.51 -1.00
C GLU A 304 20.02 -13.72 -2.19
N CYS A 305 19.63 -14.58 -3.15
CA CYS A 305 20.41 -14.96 -4.33
C CYS A 305 21.92 -15.18 -4.05
N PRO A 306 22.29 -16.21 -3.26
CA PRO A 306 23.68 -16.43 -2.88
C PRO A 306 24.60 -16.65 -4.08
N ALA A 307 25.85 -16.15 -4.00
CA ALA A 307 26.78 -16.13 -5.12
C ALA A 307 27.12 -17.51 -5.73
N ASN A 308 26.98 -18.59 -4.97
CA ASN A 308 27.21 -19.98 -5.42
C ASN A 308 25.94 -20.85 -5.30
N ALA A 309 24.77 -20.25 -5.43
CA ALA A 309 23.51 -20.98 -5.30
C ALA A 309 23.26 -21.90 -6.50
N SER A 310 22.94 -23.17 -6.23
CA SER A 310 22.39 -24.08 -7.23
C SER A 310 20.94 -23.72 -7.53
N LEU A 311 20.49 -23.93 -8.78
CA LEU A 311 19.08 -23.74 -9.13
C LEU A 311 18.21 -24.71 -8.30
N PRO A 312 17.09 -24.25 -7.72
CA PRO A 312 16.30 -25.06 -6.77
C PRO A 312 15.75 -26.35 -7.37
N PHE A 313 15.49 -26.37 -8.68
CA PHE A 313 14.89 -27.50 -9.39
C PHE A 313 15.85 -28.17 -10.38
N ALA A 314 17.16 -27.92 -10.27
CA ALA A 314 18.16 -28.44 -11.22
C ALA A 314 18.11 -29.96 -11.41
N ASP A 315 18.06 -30.71 -10.31
CA ASP A 315 18.15 -32.19 -10.35
C ASP A 315 16.92 -32.81 -11.02
N VAL A 316 15.73 -32.30 -10.71
CA VAL A 316 14.48 -32.84 -11.29
C VAL A 316 14.32 -32.40 -12.73
N MET A 317 14.71 -31.17 -13.06
CA MET A 317 14.76 -30.69 -14.44
C MET A 317 15.72 -31.54 -15.29
N ALA A 318 16.89 -31.91 -14.75
CA ALA A 318 17.84 -32.79 -15.42
C ALA A 318 17.23 -34.18 -15.70
N SER A 319 16.40 -34.71 -14.79
CA SER A 319 15.67 -35.97 -15.03
C SER A 319 14.68 -35.86 -16.20
N VAL A 320 13.98 -34.73 -16.33
CA VAL A 320 13.07 -34.49 -17.47
C VAL A 320 13.88 -34.41 -18.77
N GLN A 321 14.92 -33.57 -18.80
CA GLN A 321 15.77 -33.38 -19.99
C GLN A 321 16.45 -34.68 -20.44
N GLN A 322 16.95 -35.48 -19.48
CA GLN A 322 17.54 -36.77 -19.80
C GLN A 322 16.51 -37.67 -20.49
N THR A 323 15.31 -37.79 -19.92
CA THR A 323 14.28 -38.67 -20.46
C THR A 323 13.76 -38.17 -21.81
N THR A 324 13.59 -36.85 -21.99
CA THR A 324 13.26 -36.24 -23.30
C THR A 324 14.31 -36.60 -24.34
N SER A 325 15.60 -36.52 -23.99
CA SER A 325 16.69 -36.86 -24.91
C SER A 325 16.71 -38.34 -25.31
N GLU A 326 16.32 -39.24 -24.39
CA GLU A 326 16.22 -40.67 -24.65
C GLU A 326 15.05 -40.97 -25.59
N VAL A 327 13.89 -40.34 -25.37
CA VAL A 327 12.74 -40.45 -26.27
C VAL A 327 13.05 -39.86 -27.64
N ALA A 328 13.75 -38.73 -27.72
CA ALA A 328 14.13 -38.11 -28.99
C ALA A 328 15.07 -38.99 -29.83
N LYS A 329 16.02 -39.69 -29.18
CA LYS A 329 16.88 -40.67 -29.87
C LYS A 329 16.05 -41.82 -30.44
N LEU A 330 15.11 -42.35 -29.66
CA LEU A 330 14.23 -43.43 -30.09
C LEU A 330 13.30 -42.99 -31.22
N GLN A 331 12.76 -41.77 -31.15
CA GLN A 331 11.97 -41.16 -32.22
C GLN A 331 12.77 -41.09 -33.53
N GLN A 332 14.04 -40.67 -33.46
CA GLN A 332 14.90 -40.58 -34.63
C GLN A 332 15.26 -41.97 -35.22
N GLU A 333 15.46 -42.98 -34.36
CA GLU A 333 15.66 -44.36 -34.79
C GLU A 333 14.42 -44.91 -35.50
N MET A 334 13.23 -44.64 -34.95
CA MET A 334 11.94 -44.98 -35.56
C MET A 334 11.72 -44.28 -36.90
N GLU A 335 12.11 -43.01 -37.05
CA GLU A 335 12.02 -42.30 -38.33
C GLU A 335 12.93 -42.93 -39.40
N ARG A 336 14.15 -43.35 -39.02
CA ARG A 336 15.05 -44.05 -39.94
C ARG A 336 14.46 -45.39 -40.38
N HIS A 337 13.85 -46.12 -39.46
CA HIS A 337 13.15 -47.37 -39.78
C HIS A 337 11.97 -47.11 -40.71
N ALA A 338 11.11 -46.15 -40.38
CA ALA A 338 9.96 -45.77 -41.19
C ALA A 338 10.35 -45.33 -42.62
N ALA A 339 11.53 -44.75 -42.84
CA ALA A 339 12.01 -44.41 -44.18
C ALA A 339 12.23 -45.62 -45.10
N HIS A 340 12.33 -46.84 -44.54
CA HIS A 340 12.55 -48.09 -45.29
C HIS A 340 11.30 -48.95 -45.48
N GLU A 341 10.19 -48.62 -44.80
CA GLU A 341 8.95 -49.43 -44.73
C GLU A 341 7.83 -48.98 -45.71
N GLY A 342 8.17 -48.16 -46.71
CA GLY A 342 7.21 -47.75 -47.76
C GLY A 342 5.98 -47.00 -47.23
N GLU A 343 4.77 -47.48 -47.57
CA GLU A 343 3.49 -46.85 -47.20
C GLU A 343 3.21 -46.92 -45.69
N THR A 344 3.54 -48.05 -45.06
CA THR A 344 3.44 -48.25 -43.60
C THR A 344 4.32 -47.25 -42.86
N GLY A 345 5.55 -47.05 -43.35
CA GLY A 345 6.47 -46.05 -42.83
C GLY A 345 5.99 -44.60 -42.99
N GLN A 346 5.36 -44.26 -44.13
CA GLN A 346 4.75 -42.93 -44.31
C GLN A 346 3.60 -42.67 -43.33
N ARG A 347 2.75 -43.68 -43.10
CA ARG A 347 1.66 -43.60 -42.13
C ARG A 347 2.20 -43.44 -40.71
N MET A 348 3.16 -44.28 -40.32
CA MET A 348 3.85 -44.23 -39.02
C MET A 348 4.43 -42.83 -38.76
N LYS A 349 5.12 -42.27 -39.77
CA LYS A 349 5.71 -40.94 -39.68
C LYS A 349 4.66 -39.85 -39.47
N ARG A 350 3.67 -39.79 -40.37
CA ARG A 350 2.68 -38.70 -40.38
C ARG A 350 1.73 -38.73 -39.18
N GLU A 351 1.28 -39.92 -38.78
CA GLU A 351 0.26 -40.07 -37.73
C GLU A 351 0.85 -40.07 -36.33
N PHE A 352 2.11 -40.47 -36.15
CA PHE A 352 2.70 -40.67 -34.81
C PHE A 352 4.06 -39.98 -34.64
N LEU A 353 5.06 -40.24 -35.49
CA LEU A 353 6.42 -39.74 -35.25
C LEU A 353 6.56 -38.23 -35.40
N ASP A 354 5.87 -37.62 -36.38
CA ASP A 354 5.85 -36.16 -36.57
C ASP A 354 5.15 -35.44 -35.38
N PRO A 355 3.98 -35.90 -34.88
CA PRO A 355 3.41 -35.40 -33.62
C PRO A 355 4.32 -35.56 -32.40
N ILE A 356 4.94 -36.73 -32.23
CA ILE A 356 5.85 -37.00 -31.11
C ILE A 356 7.06 -36.05 -31.18
N GLY A 357 7.65 -35.84 -32.36
CA GLY A 357 8.74 -34.87 -32.56
C GLY A 357 8.35 -33.46 -32.13
N LYS A 358 7.18 -32.96 -32.57
CA LYS A 358 6.68 -31.64 -32.15
C LYS A 358 6.44 -31.53 -30.64
N GLN A 359 5.96 -32.61 -30.01
CA GLN A 359 5.75 -32.65 -28.57
C GLN A 359 7.08 -32.64 -27.81
N LEU A 360 8.11 -33.33 -28.31
CA LEU A 360 9.46 -33.29 -27.75
C LEU A 360 10.05 -31.87 -27.82
N ASP A 361 9.97 -31.22 -28.98
CA ASP A 361 10.44 -29.84 -29.16
C ASP A 361 9.71 -28.87 -28.21
N SER A 362 8.41 -29.10 -27.99
CA SER A 362 7.61 -28.32 -27.03
C SER A 362 8.06 -28.57 -25.59
N VAL A 363 8.34 -29.81 -25.18
CA VAL A 363 8.88 -30.10 -23.84
C VAL A 363 10.22 -29.43 -23.64
N ASP A 364 11.12 -29.48 -24.63
CA ASP A 364 12.43 -28.82 -24.55
C ASP A 364 12.30 -27.29 -24.43
N THR A 365 11.39 -26.68 -25.20
CA THR A 365 11.10 -25.23 -25.12
C THR A 365 10.58 -24.86 -23.73
N LEU A 366 9.60 -25.61 -23.20
CA LEU A 366 9.05 -25.39 -21.86
C LEU A 366 10.10 -25.55 -20.76
N MET A 367 11.02 -26.50 -20.89
CA MET A 367 12.12 -26.68 -19.94
C MET A 367 13.17 -25.57 -20.02
N ALA A 368 13.42 -25.02 -21.21
CA ALA A 368 14.29 -23.85 -21.38
C ALA A 368 13.67 -22.60 -20.73
N GLU A 369 12.37 -22.37 -20.92
CA GLU A 369 11.63 -21.27 -20.27
C GLU A 369 11.60 -21.44 -18.74
N PHE A 370 11.34 -22.66 -18.26
CA PHE A 370 11.37 -22.98 -16.83
C PHE A 370 12.77 -22.82 -16.22
N ALA A 371 13.84 -23.10 -16.96
CA ALA A 371 15.21 -22.85 -16.50
C ALA A 371 15.49 -21.35 -16.38
N ALA A 372 14.97 -20.54 -17.31
CA ALA A 372 15.13 -19.09 -17.28
C ALA A 372 14.38 -18.44 -16.10
N SER A 373 13.18 -18.94 -15.75
CA SER A 373 12.38 -18.43 -14.63
C SER A 373 12.98 -18.73 -13.24
N GLN A 374 13.93 -19.66 -13.16
CA GLN A 374 14.66 -19.99 -11.91
C GLN A 374 15.78 -19.01 -11.55
N THR A 375 16.00 -17.96 -12.35
CA THR A 375 17.09 -17.01 -12.09
C THR A 375 16.73 -16.03 -10.96
N CYS A 376 17.41 -16.14 -9.80
CA CYS A 376 17.11 -15.31 -8.63
C CYS A 376 17.52 -13.85 -8.74
N LYS A 377 18.47 -13.50 -9.62
CA LYS A 377 19.16 -12.20 -9.61
C LYS A 377 18.21 -11.01 -9.82
N ASN A 378 17.20 -11.17 -10.67
CA ASN A 378 16.25 -10.10 -10.94
C ASN A 378 15.28 -9.92 -9.76
N VAL A 379 14.78 -11.03 -9.22
CA VAL A 379 13.88 -11.05 -8.07
C VAL A 379 14.55 -10.49 -6.82
N SER A 380 15.77 -10.94 -6.52
CA SER A 380 16.57 -10.47 -5.38
C SER A 380 16.88 -8.97 -5.46
N ARG A 381 17.25 -8.46 -6.65
CA ARG A 381 17.43 -7.02 -6.87
C ARG A 381 16.14 -6.24 -6.70
N ALA A 382 14.99 -6.79 -7.12
CA ALA A 382 13.70 -6.15 -6.92
C ALA A 382 13.34 -6.08 -5.42
N PHE A 383 13.58 -7.14 -4.65
CA PHE A 383 13.42 -7.13 -3.19
C PHE A 383 14.38 -6.16 -2.49
N GLU A 384 15.65 -6.12 -2.89
CA GLU A 384 16.63 -5.17 -2.37
C GLU A 384 16.19 -3.72 -2.65
N TYR A 385 15.75 -3.45 -3.88
CA TYR A 385 15.23 -2.15 -4.28
C TYR A 385 13.96 -1.77 -3.51
N ALA A 386 13.02 -2.69 -3.35
CA ALA A 386 11.78 -2.46 -2.61
C ALA A 386 12.06 -2.18 -1.14
N ALA A 387 12.90 -2.97 -0.48
CA ALA A 387 13.25 -2.78 0.92
C ALA A 387 14.03 -1.49 1.15
N THR A 388 14.97 -1.15 0.28
CA THR A 388 15.72 0.12 0.39
C THR A 388 14.82 1.33 0.14
N THR A 389 13.93 1.26 -0.85
CA THR A 389 12.94 2.32 -1.14
C THR A 389 11.97 2.49 0.02
N TYR A 390 11.47 1.39 0.60
CA TYR A 390 10.60 1.43 1.77
C TYR A 390 11.30 2.03 2.99
N CYS A 391 12.55 1.65 3.23
CA CYS A 391 13.32 2.19 4.34
C CYS A 391 13.75 3.65 4.17
N GLU A 392 13.82 4.15 2.94
CA GLU A 392 14.10 5.56 2.68
C GLU A 392 12.81 6.40 2.68
N TYR A 393 11.91 6.14 1.74
CA TYR A 393 10.72 6.97 1.54
C TYR A 393 9.59 6.63 2.50
N GLY A 394 9.41 5.36 2.87
CA GLY A 394 8.42 4.95 3.85
C GLY A 394 8.73 5.52 5.23
N MET A 395 9.99 5.40 5.67
CA MET A 395 10.45 5.95 6.96
C MET A 395 10.29 7.48 7.02
N LEU A 396 10.75 8.20 6.00
CA LEU A 396 10.62 9.66 5.95
C LEU A 396 9.15 10.10 5.84
N GLY A 397 8.35 9.38 5.06
CA GLY A 397 6.93 9.66 4.88
C GLY A 397 6.13 9.48 6.16
N PHE A 398 6.27 8.35 6.86
CA PHE A 398 5.59 8.10 8.14
C PHE A 398 6.04 9.08 9.22
N PHE A 399 7.34 9.35 9.32
CA PHE A 399 7.85 10.33 10.27
C PHE A 399 7.32 11.74 9.99
N SER A 400 7.33 12.16 8.71
CA SER A 400 6.78 13.46 8.29
C SER A 400 5.29 13.55 8.62
N MET A 401 4.49 12.55 8.26
CA MET A 401 3.07 12.50 8.59
C MET A 401 2.83 12.57 10.09
N TRP A 402 3.60 11.85 10.91
CA TRP A 402 3.49 11.90 12.37
C TRP A 402 3.74 13.30 12.93
N VAL A 403 4.82 13.97 12.50
CA VAL A 403 5.15 15.35 12.96
C VAL A 403 4.08 16.34 12.53
N HIS A 404 3.64 16.27 11.26
CA HIS A 404 2.58 17.15 10.76
C HIS A 404 1.26 16.90 11.47
N GLN A 405 0.96 15.66 11.84
CA GLN A 405 -0.26 15.30 12.56
C GLN A 405 -0.27 15.87 14.00
N ILE A 406 0.86 15.85 14.70
CA ILE A 406 0.99 16.50 16.01
C ILE A 406 0.75 18.01 15.89
N LEU A 407 1.41 18.66 14.93
CA LEU A 407 1.26 20.08 14.68
C LEU A 407 -0.20 20.43 14.33
N LEU A 408 -0.82 19.63 13.47
CA LEU A 408 -2.22 19.76 13.08
C LEU A 408 -3.14 19.70 14.30
N CYS A 409 -2.98 18.70 15.18
CA CYS A 409 -3.79 18.57 16.39
C CYS A 409 -3.67 19.79 17.32
N LEU A 410 -2.46 20.35 17.49
CA LEU A 410 -2.26 21.58 18.28
C LEU A 410 -2.97 22.78 17.65
N ILE A 411 -2.86 22.95 16.33
CA ILE A 411 -3.50 24.05 15.62
C ILE A 411 -5.02 23.87 15.65
N LEU A 412 -5.55 22.66 15.40
CA LEU A 412 -6.98 22.35 15.44
C LEU A 412 -7.61 22.75 16.78
N PHE A 413 -6.95 22.45 17.90
CA PHE A 413 -7.43 22.86 19.22
C PHE A 413 -7.60 24.38 19.31
N VAL A 414 -6.57 25.14 18.91
CA VAL A 414 -6.60 26.60 18.92
C VAL A 414 -7.65 27.13 17.93
N SER A 415 -7.77 26.52 16.75
CA SER A 415 -8.75 26.87 15.73
C SER A 415 -10.18 26.73 16.23
N VAL A 416 -10.52 25.63 16.93
CA VAL A 416 -11.88 25.48 17.51
C VAL A 416 -12.17 26.59 18.50
N VAL A 417 -11.23 26.89 19.41
CA VAL A 417 -11.41 27.96 20.41
C VAL A 417 -11.60 29.32 19.73
N VAL A 418 -10.78 29.64 18.73
CA VAL A 418 -10.86 30.90 18.00
C VAL A 418 -12.14 30.98 17.16
N SER A 419 -12.53 29.91 16.46
CA SER A 419 -13.76 29.86 15.67
C SER A 419 -15.01 30.04 16.54
N VAL A 420 -15.02 29.52 17.77
CA VAL A 420 -16.11 29.75 18.74
C VAL A 420 -16.17 31.21 19.19
N LEU A 421 -15.03 31.87 19.40
CA LEU A 421 -14.99 33.30 19.74
C LEU A 421 -15.47 34.17 18.57
N VAL A 422 -15.09 33.82 17.34
CA VAL A 422 -15.58 34.49 16.14
C VAL A 422 -17.09 34.26 15.97
N TYR A 423 -17.56 33.05 16.22
CA TYR A 423 -18.99 32.71 16.20
C TYR A 423 -19.81 33.59 17.15
N GLU A 424 -19.35 33.78 18.40
CA GLU A 424 -20.03 34.69 19.34
C GLU A 424 -20.16 36.10 18.75
N ARG A 425 -19.12 36.61 18.08
CA ARG A 425 -19.10 37.96 17.50
C ARG A 425 -20.00 38.07 16.27
N VAL A 426 -19.89 37.14 15.33
CA VAL A 426 -20.68 37.13 14.10
C VAL A 426 -22.17 36.98 14.43
N HIS A 427 -22.51 36.11 15.39
CA HIS A 427 -23.89 35.93 15.82
C HIS A 427 -24.51 37.19 16.47
N ILE A 428 -23.72 37.94 17.24
CA ILE A 428 -24.19 39.23 17.77
C ILE A 428 -24.42 40.26 16.66
N ARG A 429 -23.57 40.28 15.61
CA ARG A 429 -23.74 41.18 14.46
C ARG A 429 -25.00 40.84 13.66
N GLU A 430 -25.24 39.55 13.38
CA GLU A 430 -26.42 39.06 12.67
C GLU A 430 -27.71 39.45 13.42
N ILE A 431 -27.79 39.18 14.73
CA ILE A 431 -28.96 39.58 15.55
C ILE A 431 -29.17 41.10 15.53
N ARG A 432 -28.09 41.89 15.61
CA ARG A 432 -28.19 43.36 15.58
C ARG A 432 -28.71 43.86 14.22
N GLN A 433 -28.27 43.25 13.12
CA GLN A 433 -28.78 43.56 11.79
C GLN A 433 -30.26 43.19 11.68
N ASP A 434 -30.67 42.00 12.11
CA ASP A 434 -32.07 41.57 12.07
C ASP A 434 -32.99 42.51 12.87
N VAL A 435 -32.56 42.94 14.07
CA VAL A 435 -33.32 43.91 14.88
C VAL A 435 -33.39 45.28 14.19
N LEU A 436 -32.29 45.74 13.58
CA LEU A 436 -32.28 47.01 12.83
C LEU A 436 -33.20 46.94 11.60
N TYR A 437 -33.20 45.82 10.87
CA TYR A 437 -34.08 45.58 9.73
C TYR A 437 -35.55 45.50 10.15
N GLN A 438 -35.88 44.86 11.27
CA GLN A 438 -37.24 44.83 11.80
C GLN A 438 -37.71 46.23 12.25
N LEU A 439 -36.83 47.03 12.84
CA LEU A 439 -37.13 48.42 13.19
C LEU A 439 -37.36 49.25 11.92
N LEU A 440 -36.49 49.14 10.92
CA LEU A 440 -36.63 49.85 9.64
C LEU A 440 -37.89 49.40 8.86
N SER A 441 -38.22 48.11 8.84
CA SER A 441 -39.44 47.62 8.19
C SER A 441 -40.69 48.09 8.94
N SER A 442 -40.65 48.15 10.28
CA SER A 442 -41.76 48.73 11.06
C SER A 442 -41.92 50.23 10.79
N TYR A 443 -40.84 50.95 10.49
CA TYR A 443 -40.87 52.36 10.09
C TYR A 443 -41.35 52.58 8.65
N GLU A 444 -41.15 51.63 7.75
CA GLU A 444 -41.71 51.68 6.38
C GLU A 444 -43.17 51.22 6.32
N GLU A 445 -43.62 50.35 7.24
CA GLU A 445 -45.02 49.93 7.34
C GLU A 445 -45.89 50.92 8.14
N ASP A 446 -45.33 51.62 9.14
CA ASP A 446 -45.97 52.78 9.79
C ASP A 446 -45.58 54.07 9.05
N ASP A 447 -46.30 54.34 7.95
CA ASP A 447 -46.29 55.60 7.17
C ASP A 447 -46.91 56.76 8.00
N MET A 448 -46.38 56.99 9.20
CA MET A 448 -46.77 58.06 10.12
C MET A 448 -45.61 59.04 10.24
N GLU A 449 -45.61 60.03 9.35
CA GLU A 449 -44.91 61.30 9.56
C GLU A 449 -45.27 61.85 10.95
N HIS A 450 -44.37 61.66 11.93
CA HIS A 450 -44.38 62.48 13.12
C HIS A 450 -43.92 63.88 12.71
N VAL A 451 -44.89 64.69 12.28
CA VAL A 451 -44.80 66.15 12.22
C VAL A 451 -44.28 66.62 13.58
N TYR A 452 -43.04 67.08 13.59
CA TYR A 452 -42.49 67.83 14.70
C TYR A 452 -43.40 69.04 14.94
N LEU A 453 -44.12 69.04 16.06
CA LEU A 453 -44.63 70.27 16.64
C LEU A 453 -43.41 71.14 17.00
N SER A 454 -43.05 72.03 16.09
CA SER A 454 -42.25 73.20 16.40
C SER A 454 -43.02 74.04 17.41
N SER A 455 -42.50 74.16 18.62
CA SER A 455 -42.81 75.31 19.46
C SER A 455 -41.99 76.49 18.95
N ASP A 456 -42.58 77.26 18.06
CA ASP A 456 -42.62 78.74 18.05
C ASP A 456 -43.71 79.23 17.09
#